data_AF-A0A291GLH5-F1
#
_entry.id   AF-A0A291GLH5-F1
#
_cell.length_a   1.000
_cell.length_b   1.000
_cell.length_c   1.000
_cell.angle_alpha   90.00
_cell.angle_beta   90.00
_cell.angle_gamma   90.00
#
_symmetry.space_group_name_H-M   'P 1'
#
loop_
_entity.id
_entity.type
_entity.pdbx_description
1 polymer ?
#
loop_
_entity_poly.entity_id
_entity_poly.type
_entity_poly.pdbx_seq_one_letter_code
_entity_poly.pdbx_strand_id
1 'polypeptide(L)'
;MPTAPVLDHDALRGLGEQLESSEILCGFLRRYLALLDQRLGRLERSLACADQEGWMDAVLSLKTSSTMAGAQALAQEADDLQRESVRCPSWSAPVGSPPSRSLTAATVPDGPALTRRVQRMAQLRALAAETARQLQNFLQQRDGAPSS
;
A
#
# COMPACT_ATOMS: atom_id res chain seq x y z
N MET A 1 7.35 -19.92 -2.00
CA MET A 1 7.06 -19.00 -0.88
C MET A 1 8.38 -18.49 -0.32
N PRO A 2 8.79 -17.26 -0.63
CA PRO A 2 9.69 -16.53 0.23
C PRO A 2 8.87 -15.44 0.94
N THR A 3 8.62 -15.63 2.24
CA THR A 3 8.36 -14.54 3.18
C THR A 3 9.63 -13.71 3.27
N ALA A 4 9.83 -12.82 2.28
CA ALA A 4 10.82 -11.77 2.41
C ALA A 4 10.47 -10.95 3.67
N PRO A 5 11.47 -10.50 4.45
CA PRO A 5 11.20 -9.69 5.62
C PRO A 5 10.41 -8.45 5.16
N VAL A 6 9.23 -8.28 5.75
CA VAL A 6 8.32 -7.18 5.38
C VAL A 6 8.92 -5.83 5.79
N LEU A 7 9.78 -5.85 6.82
CA LEU A 7 10.60 -4.74 7.26
C LEU A 7 12.09 -5.03 7.04
N ASP A 8 12.78 -4.04 6.51
CA ASP A 8 14.24 -3.98 6.50
C ASP A 8 14.73 -3.33 7.80
N HIS A 9 15.27 -4.16 8.69
CA HIS A 9 15.82 -3.72 9.96
C HIS A 9 17.09 -2.89 9.81
N ASP A 10 17.88 -3.08 8.74
CA ASP A 10 19.07 -2.29 8.49
C ASP A 10 18.70 -0.90 7.97
N ALA A 11 17.66 -0.80 7.14
CA ALA A 11 17.10 0.50 6.75
C ALA A 11 16.54 1.27 7.97
N LEU A 12 15.84 0.60 8.88
CA LEU A 12 15.36 1.20 10.13
C LEU A 12 16.49 1.62 11.06
N ARG A 13 17.58 0.83 11.15
CA ARG A 13 18.77 1.19 11.91
C ARG A 13 19.45 2.42 11.30
N GLY A 14 19.69 2.42 9.99
CA GLY A 14 20.28 3.55 9.28
C GLY A 14 19.46 4.83 9.43
N LEU A 15 18.12 4.73 9.38
CA LEU A 15 17.25 5.88 9.64
C LEU A 15 17.37 6.36 11.10
N GLY A 16 17.47 5.46 12.07
CA GLY A 16 17.70 5.81 13.47
C GLY A 16 19.05 6.50 13.72
N GLU A 17 20.10 6.04 13.04
CA GLU A 17 21.43 6.66 13.07
C GLU A 17 21.40 8.05 12.43
N GLN A 18 20.76 8.21 11.27
CA GLN A 18 20.61 9.50 10.59
C GLN A 18 19.82 10.53 11.41
N LEU A 19 18.82 10.08 12.17
CA LEU A 19 18.00 10.95 13.02
C LEU A 19 18.66 11.22 14.39
N GLU A 20 19.75 10.52 14.72
CA GLU A 20 20.45 10.55 16.01
C GLU A 20 19.51 10.39 17.23
N SER A 21 18.30 9.85 17.02
CA SER A 21 17.27 9.80 18.04
C SER A 21 16.29 8.64 17.81
N SER A 22 16.33 7.71 18.75
CA SER A 22 15.38 6.60 18.87
C SER A 22 13.94 7.09 18.96
N GLU A 23 13.70 8.19 19.69
CA GLU A 23 12.35 8.73 19.90
C GLU A 23 11.76 9.32 18.61
N ILE A 24 12.57 10.05 17.84
CA ILE A 24 12.14 10.61 16.55
C ILE A 24 11.82 9.49 15.56
N LEU A 25 12.65 8.44 15.52
CA LEU A 25 12.37 7.24 14.71
C LEU A 25 11.04 6.58 15.14
N CYS A 26 10.86 6.32 16.44
CA CYS A 26 9.60 5.72 16.93
C CYS A 26 8.38 6.59 16.61
N GLY A 27 8.49 7.91 16.75
CA GLY A 27 7.43 8.86 16.39
C GLY A 27 7.09 8.84 14.89
N PHE A 28 8.11 8.75 14.03
CA PHE A 28 7.93 8.59 12.59
C PHE A 28 7.20 7.29 12.26
N LEU A 29 7.62 6.15 12.84
CA LEU A 29 6.98 4.85 12.60
C LEU A 29 5.53 4.79 13.08
N ARG A 30 5.22 5.40 14.24
CA ARG A 30 3.84 5.54 14.73
C ARG A 30 2.99 6.37 13.77
N ARG A 31 3.53 7.47 13.25
CA ARG A 31 2.84 8.29 12.23
C ARG A 31 2.65 7.54 10.92
N TYR A 32 3.65 6.77 10.48
CA TYR A 32 3.53 5.92 9.31
C TYR A 32 2.40 4.90 9.46
N LEU A 33 2.32 4.21 10.60
CA LEU A 33 1.24 3.26 10.91
C LEU A 33 -0.15 3.92 10.86
N ALA A 34 -0.29 5.07 11.50
CA ALA A 34 -1.56 5.80 11.52
C ALA A 34 -2.06 6.22 10.12
N LEU A 35 -1.13 6.48 9.19
CA LEU A 35 -1.45 6.87 7.82
C LEU A 35 -1.60 5.68 6.87
N LEU A 36 -1.11 4.50 7.24
CA LEU A 36 -1.12 3.31 6.36
C LEU A 36 -2.56 2.90 6.01
N ASP A 37 -3.44 2.79 7.00
CA ASP A 37 -4.85 2.45 6.78
C ASP A 37 -5.57 3.51 5.93
N GLN A 38 -5.27 4.79 6.15
CA GLN A 38 -5.83 5.87 5.34
C GLN A 38 -5.41 5.76 3.87
N ARG A 39 -4.15 5.40 3.59
CA ARG A 39 -3.64 5.22 2.22
C ARG A 39 -4.29 4.03 1.53
N LEU A 40 -4.45 2.90 2.23
CA LEU A 40 -5.17 1.76 1.70
C LEU A 40 -6.64 2.10 1.42
N GLY A 41 -7.31 2.83 2.32
CA GLY A 41 -8.68 3.28 2.09
C GLY A 41 -8.82 4.30 0.95
N ARG A 42 -7.76 5.04 0.59
CA ARG A 42 -7.74 5.83 -0.65
C ARG A 42 -7.66 4.92 -1.87
N LEU A 43 -6.75 3.94 -1.89
CA LEU A 43 -6.63 2.98 -2.99
C LEU A 43 -7.94 2.22 -3.25
N GLU A 44 -8.63 1.76 -2.20
CA GLU A 44 -9.92 1.09 -2.34
C GLU A 44 -11.01 1.99 -2.92
N ARG A 45 -11.09 3.23 -2.46
CA ARG A 45 -12.05 4.20 -2.99
C ARG A 45 -11.75 4.54 -4.43
N SER A 46 -10.49 4.76 -4.77
CA SER A 46 -10.07 5.00 -6.15
C SER A 46 -10.43 3.80 -7.04
N LEU A 47 -10.20 2.57 -6.56
CA LEU A 47 -10.60 1.34 -7.25
C LEU A 47 -12.12 1.29 -7.50
N ALA A 48 -12.94 1.60 -6.48
CA ALA A 48 -14.39 1.56 -6.56
C ALA A 48 -15.00 2.66 -7.45
N CYS A 49 -14.46 3.88 -7.39
CA CYS A 49 -14.94 5.04 -8.15
C CYS A 49 -14.36 5.11 -9.57
N ALA A 50 -13.52 4.15 -9.91
CA ALA A 50 -12.77 4.12 -11.14
C ALA A 50 -11.85 5.34 -11.37
N ASP A 51 -11.28 5.87 -10.30
CA ASP A 51 -10.43 7.06 -10.30
C ASP A 51 -8.96 6.69 -10.45
N GLN A 52 -8.46 6.76 -11.69
CA GLN A 52 -7.07 6.44 -12.01
C GLN A 52 -6.07 7.44 -11.42
N GLU A 53 -6.40 8.72 -11.38
CA GLU A 53 -5.51 9.75 -10.86
C GLU A 53 -5.35 9.60 -9.35
N GLY A 54 -6.46 9.46 -8.63
CA GLY A 54 -6.47 9.20 -7.20
C GLY A 54 -5.82 7.86 -6.84
N TRP A 55 -5.90 6.85 -7.71
CA TRP A 55 -5.17 5.59 -7.53
C TRP A 55 -3.66 5.79 -7.64
N MET A 56 -3.19 6.45 -8.71
CA MET A 56 -1.76 6.68 -8.92
C MET A 56 -1.15 7.52 -7.79
N ASP A 57 -1.82 8.58 -7.36
CA ASP A 57 -1.38 9.40 -6.22
C ASP A 57 -1.25 8.56 -4.94
N ALA A 58 -2.26 7.73 -4.64
CA ALA A 58 -2.23 6.87 -3.47
C ALA A 58 -1.13 5.80 -3.54
N VAL A 59 -0.88 5.21 -4.72
CA VAL A 59 0.22 4.25 -4.94
C VAL A 59 1.58 4.90 -4.71
N LEU A 60 1.82 6.09 -5.29
CA LEU A 60 3.08 6.82 -5.13
C LEU A 60 3.30 7.22 -3.66
N SER A 61 2.26 7.71 -2.99
CA SER A 61 2.31 8.03 -1.56
C SER A 61 2.65 6.81 -0.72
N LEU A 62 2.01 5.67 -0.99
CA LEU A 62 2.28 4.41 -0.28
C LEU A 62 3.72 3.95 -0.52
N LYS A 63 4.19 3.96 -1.76
CA LYS A 63 5.57 3.57 -2.12
C LYS A 63 6.60 4.41 -1.36
N THR A 64 6.56 5.74 -1.52
CA THR A 64 7.56 6.64 -0.91
C THR A 64 7.57 6.52 0.61
N SER A 65 6.39 6.50 1.24
CA SER A 65 6.30 6.37 2.69
C SER A 65 6.75 4.99 3.21
N SER A 66 6.46 3.91 2.48
CA SER A 66 6.89 2.56 2.83
C SER A 66 8.40 2.41 2.71
N THR A 67 9.02 2.98 1.66
CA THR A 67 10.48 3.01 1.49
C THR A 67 11.15 3.70 2.67
N MET A 68 10.65 4.88 3.07
CA MET A 68 11.20 5.61 4.22
C MET A 68 11.03 4.84 5.54
N ALA A 69 9.91 4.12 5.72
CA ALA A 69 9.65 3.33 6.90
C ALA A 69 10.33 1.94 6.89
N GLY A 70 11.15 1.62 5.88
CA GLY A 70 11.77 0.31 5.73
C GLY A 70 10.80 -0.82 5.40
N ALA A 71 9.54 -0.52 5.08
CA ALA A 71 8.51 -1.50 4.71
C ALA A 71 8.69 -1.98 3.25
N GLN A 72 9.79 -2.68 2.99
CA GLN A 72 10.23 -3.06 1.64
C GLN A 72 9.19 -3.85 0.86
N ALA A 73 8.50 -4.79 1.49
CA ALA A 73 7.50 -5.60 0.79
C ALA A 73 6.32 -4.74 0.30
N LEU A 74 5.86 -3.78 1.11
CA LEU A 74 4.84 -2.82 0.70
C LEU A 74 5.34 -1.86 -0.38
N ALA A 75 6.57 -1.37 -0.24
CA ALA A 75 7.16 -0.48 -1.23
C ALA A 75 7.29 -1.17 -2.61
N GLN A 76 7.70 -2.44 -2.61
CA GLN A 76 7.83 -3.25 -3.82
C GLN A 76 6.47 -3.53 -4.45
N GLU A 77 5.47 -3.93 -3.66
CA GLU A 77 4.11 -4.16 -4.16
C GLU A 77 3.50 -2.89 -4.77
N ALA A 78 3.71 -1.74 -4.13
CA ALA A 78 3.28 -0.44 -4.65
C ALA A 78 4.02 -0.06 -5.94
N ASP A 79 5.33 -0.33 -6.05
CA ASP A 79 6.10 -0.13 -7.29
C ASP A 79 5.60 -1.01 -8.44
N ASP A 80 5.26 -2.27 -8.15
CA ASP A 80 4.69 -3.17 -9.14
C ASP A 80 3.31 -2.68 -9.61
N LEU A 81 2.47 -2.18 -8.70
CA LEU A 81 1.17 -1.55 -9.04
C LEU A 81 1.34 -0.27 -9.87
N GLN A 82 2.34 0.56 -9.56
CA GLN A 82 2.69 1.73 -10.35
C GLN A 82 3.03 1.31 -11.79
N ARG A 83 3.93 0.32 -11.95
CA ARG A 83 4.34 -0.19 -13.26
C ARG A 83 3.19 -0.80 -14.05
N GLU A 84 2.32 -1.56 -13.40
CA GLU A 84 1.12 -2.13 -14.01
C GLU A 84 0.19 -1.02 -14.54
N SER A 85 -0.05 0.01 -13.73
CA SER A 85 -0.92 1.13 -14.07
C SER A 85 -0.39 1.95 -15.25
N VAL A 86 0.94 2.10 -15.37
CA VAL A 86 1.59 2.76 -16.52
C VAL A 86 1.50 1.89 -17.79
N ARG A 87 1.67 0.58 -17.67
CA ARG A 87 1.61 -0.36 -18.82
C ARG A 87 0.19 -0.58 -19.33
N CYS A 88 -0.81 -0.51 -18.46
CA CYS A 88 -2.21 -0.76 -18.78
C CYS A 88 -3.08 0.37 -18.22
N PRO A 89 -3.11 1.54 -18.90
CA PRO A 89 -3.88 2.70 -18.47
C PRO A 89 -5.39 2.53 -18.72
N SER A 90 -5.87 1.39 -19.24
CA SER A 90 -7.30 1.14 -19.47
C SER A 90 -8.02 0.97 -18.13
N TRP A 91 -8.24 2.08 -17.46
CA TRP A 91 -9.19 2.23 -16.40
C TRP A 91 -10.54 2.55 -17.03
N SER A 92 -11.21 1.54 -17.57
CA SER A 92 -12.54 1.71 -18.15
C SER A 92 -13.53 0.94 -17.30
N ALA A 93 -14.10 1.60 -16.29
CA ALA A 93 -15.43 1.24 -15.80
C ALA A 93 -16.44 2.16 -16.51
N PRO A 94 -17.63 1.66 -16.87
CA PRO A 94 -18.65 2.49 -17.51
C PRO A 94 -19.12 3.54 -16.52
N VAL A 95 -18.64 4.77 -16.68
CA VAL A 95 -19.19 5.91 -15.95
C VAL A 95 -20.62 6.17 -16.45
N GLY A 96 -21.60 5.84 -15.62
CA GLY A 96 -22.99 6.27 -15.75
C GLY A 96 -23.76 5.74 -16.96
N SER A 97 -24.31 4.53 -16.87
CA SER A 97 -25.51 4.18 -17.64
C SER A 97 -26.71 4.01 -16.70
N PRO A 98 -27.81 4.77 -16.86
CA PRO A 98 -29.09 4.40 -16.24
C PRO A 98 -29.56 3.04 -16.81
N PRO A 99 -30.51 2.33 -16.15
CA PRO A 99 -31.00 1.04 -16.64
C PRO A 99 -31.84 1.21 -17.91
N SER A 100 -31.19 1.43 -19.04
CA SER A 100 -31.83 1.31 -20.36
C SER A 100 -31.67 -0.11 -20.85
N ARG A 101 -32.77 -0.83 -20.68
CA ARG A 101 -33.08 -2.15 -21.23
C ARG A 101 -32.82 -2.19 -22.73
N SER A 102 -31.67 -2.72 -23.14
CA SER A 102 -31.42 -3.24 -24.49
C SER A 102 -30.49 -4.45 -24.44
N LEU A 103 -31.03 -5.60 -24.82
CA LEU A 103 -30.26 -6.80 -25.15
C LEU A 103 -29.55 -6.58 -26.48
N THR A 104 -28.25 -6.33 -26.47
CA THR A 104 -27.36 -6.72 -27.57
C THR A 104 -26.04 -7.22 -27.01
N ALA A 105 -25.65 -8.38 -27.51
CA ALA A 105 -24.47 -9.14 -27.15
C ALA A 105 -23.15 -8.38 -27.40
N ALA A 106 -22.13 -8.82 -26.67
CA ALA A 106 -20.72 -8.46 -26.76
C ALA A 106 -20.29 -7.12 -26.12
N THR A 107 -20.40 -7.06 -24.80
CA THR A 107 -19.37 -6.38 -24.00
C THR A 107 -18.92 -7.38 -22.96
N VAL A 108 -17.82 -8.08 -23.23
CA VAL A 108 -17.11 -8.81 -22.19
C VAL A 108 -16.55 -7.72 -21.28
N PRO A 109 -17.05 -7.55 -20.05
CA PRO A 109 -16.47 -6.55 -19.15
C PRO A 109 -15.02 -6.97 -18.88
N ASP A 110 -14.16 -6.02 -18.55
CA ASP A 110 -12.75 -6.18 -18.14
C ASP A 110 -12.53 -7.08 -16.90
N GLY A 111 -13.09 -8.30 -16.92
CA GLY A 111 -13.14 -9.28 -15.84
C GLY A 111 -11.77 -9.71 -15.31
N PRO A 112 -10.75 -10.00 -16.15
CA PRO A 112 -9.45 -10.41 -15.63
C PRO A 112 -8.62 -9.25 -15.07
N ALA A 113 -8.83 -8.01 -15.52
CA ALA A 113 -8.06 -6.84 -15.05
C ALA A 113 -8.59 -6.33 -13.70
N LEU A 114 -9.91 -6.18 -13.56
CA LEU A 114 -10.54 -5.80 -12.29
C LEU A 114 -10.30 -6.86 -11.21
N THR A 115 -10.44 -8.14 -11.55
CA THR A 115 -10.15 -9.25 -10.62
C THR A 115 -8.70 -9.23 -10.14
N ARG A 116 -7.74 -8.97 -11.05
CA ARG A 116 -6.32 -8.80 -10.67
C ARG A 116 -6.11 -7.63 -9.72
N ARG A 117 -6.70 -6.46 -9.98
CA ARG A 117 -6.57 -5.30 -9.09
C ARG A 117 -7.18 -5.55 -7.71
N VAL A 118 -8.33 -6.22 -7.63
CA VAL A 118 -8.94 -6.63 -6.35
C VAL A 118 -8.04 -7.60 -5.58
N GLN A 119 -7.46 -8.60 -6.26
CA GLN A 119 -6.52 -9.53 -5.64
C GLN A 119 -5.26 -8.82 -5.12
N ARG A 120 -4.72 -7.87 -5.91
CA ARG A 120 -3.57 -7.07 -5.52
C ARG A 120 -3.89 -6.15 -4.33
N MET A 121 -5.11 -5.61 -4.25
CA MET A 121 -5.58 -4.88 -3.08
C MET A 121 -5.67 -5.77 -1.83
N ALA A 122 -6.16 -7.00 -1.97
CA ALA A 122 -6.17 -7.96 -0.86
C ALA A 122 -4.74 -8.32 -0.40
N GLN A 123 -3.81 -8.48 -1.35
CA GLN A 123 -2.40 -8.70 -1.06
C GLN A 123 -1.76 -7.51 -0.33
N LEU A 124 -2.01 -6.28 -0.80
CA LEU A 124 -1.57 -5.05 -0.13
C LEU A 124 -2.08 -4.97 1.32
N ARG A 125 -3.36 -5.28 1.53
CA ARG A 125 -3.98 -5.34 2.87
C ARG A 125 -3.28 -6.36 3.78
N ALA A 126 -2.99 -7.55 3.26
CA ALA A 126 -2.29 -8.59 4.02
C ALA A 126 -0.86 -8.15 4.37
N LEU A 127 -0.12 -7.60 3.40
CA LEU A 127 1.23 -7.06 3.62
C LEU A 127 1.21 -5.90 4.62
N ALA A 128 0.21 -5.03 4.56
CA ALA A 128 0.08 -3.92 5.49
C ALA A 128 -0.22 -4.37 6.92
N ALA A 129 -1.12 -5.34 7.09
CA ALA A 129 -1.38 -5.93 8.40
C ALA A 129 -0.12 -6.57 8.99
N GLU A 130 0.64 -7.28 8.17
CA GLU A 130 1.90 -7.89 8.61
C GLU A 130 2.99 -6.84 8.92
N THR A 131 3.11 -5.80 8.09
CA THR A 131 4.01 -4.66 8.33
C THR A 131 3.66 -4.00 9.67
N ALA A 132 2.37 -3.76 9.90
CA ALA A 132 1.88 -3.13 11.10
C ALA A 132 2.22 -3.95 12.35
N ARG A 133 2.03 -5.27 12.27
CA ARG A 133 2.39 -6.20 13.33
C ARG A 133 3.88 -6.15 13.65
N GLN A 134 4.75 -6.23 12.64
CA GLN A 134 6.19 -6.21 12.87
C GLN A 134 6.68 -4.85 13.41
N LEU A 135 6.13 -3.74 12.93
CA LEU A 135 6.46 -2.40 13.44
C LEU A 135 6.00 -2.21 14.88
N GLN A 136 4.80 -2.69 15.23
CA GLN A 136 4.31 -2.63 16.61
C GLN A 136 5.20 -3.43 17.56
N ASN A 137 5.63 -4.63 17.15
CA ASN A 137 6.58 -5.43 17.94
C ASN A 137 7.92 -4.71 18.12
N PHE A 138 8.45 -4.07 17.05
CA PHE A 138 9.67 -3.29 17.13
C PHE A 138 9.55 -2.10 18.08
N LEU A 139 8.43 -1.37 18.02
CA LEU A 139 8.15 -0.24 18.92
C LEU A 139 8.06 -0.71 20.38
N GLN A 140 7.35 -1.82 20.65
CA GLN A 140 7.23 -2.39 21.99
C GLN A 140 8.59 -2.84 22.56
N GLN A 141 9.46 -3.42 21.74
CA GLN A 141 10.80 -3.82 22.16
C GLN A 141 11.67 -2.61 22.56
N ARG A 142 11.47 -1.45 21.93
CA ARG A 142 12.20 -0.21 22.25
C ARG A 142 11.61 0.53 23.44
N ASP A 143 10.30 0.52 23.60
CA ASP A 143 9.61 1.09 24.76
C ASP A 143 9.86 0.26 26.05
N GLY A 144 10.15 -1.04 25.91
CA GLY A 144 10.39 -1.98 27.02
C GLY A 144 11.86 -2.19 27.42
N ALA A 145 12.83 -1.57 26.72
CA ALA A 145 14.23 -1.69 27.09
C ALA A 145 14.54 -0.74 28.27
N PRO A 146 14.94 -1.24 29.45
CA PRO A 146 15.39 -0.36 30.53
C PRO A 146 16.65 0.36 30.06
N SER A 147 16.61 1.70 30.10
CA SER A 147 17.79 2.55 29.91
C SER A 147 18.88 2.04 30.86
N SER A 148 19.92 1.40 30.31
CA SER A 148 21.12 1.00 31.05
C SER A 148 22.22 2.01 30.79
#